data_AF-A0A920KDY3-F1
#
_entry.id   AF-A0A920KDY3-F1
#
_cell.length_a   1.000
_cell.length_b   1.000
_cell.length_c   1.000
_cell.angle_alpha   90.00
_cell.angle_beta   90.00
_cell.angle_gamma   90.00
#
_symmetry.space_group_name_H-M   'P 1'
#
loop_
_entity.id
_entity.type
_entity.pdbx_description
1 polymer ?
#
loop_
_entity_poly.entity_id
_entity_poly.type
_entity_poly.pdbx_seq_one_letter_code
_entity_poly.pdbx_strand_id
1 'polypeptide(L)'
;MPYEDGLTNPTENADNYASQYKQSLNFGVYACDLAYCVTNNKSTEAAEYLKTVKKMSAKVGLSAVFDNESLIKRFENNIGNQDSVMSLLFDIQMLTDDYIQDNELRDLSVIYFTGAWVEGMNIGTHTIVGNTDHKISVLLSEQMTIAESIIRGLRAVENPSNDLVDLTDHIEEVVDAYHNLWSVKKEGENIEYLDVELTHDEVVSISDMILELREEITM
;
A
#
# COMPACT_ATOMS: atom_id res chain seq x y z
N MET A 1 11.27 -5.41 8.70
CA MET A 1 10.58 -6.71 8.73
C MET A 1 11.41 -7.67 7.90
N PRO A 2 11.69 -8.90 8.35
CA PRO A 2 12.42 -9.86 7.53
C PRO A 2 11.61 -10.19 6.26
N TYR A 3 12.32 -10.57 5.20
CA TYR A 3 11.67 -11.01 3.96
C TYR A 3 10.96 -12.35 4.15
N GLU A 4 9.73 -12.45 3.68
CA GLU A 4 8.95 -13.68 3.59
C GLU A 4 8.57 -13.96 2.13
N ASP A 5 8.81 -15.22 1.71
CA ASP A 5 8.52 -15.65 0.35
C ASP A 5 7.01 -15.90 0.18
N GLY A 6 6.45 -15.45 -0.94
CA GLY A 6 5.02 -15.58 -1.23
C GLY A 6 4.10 -14.54 -0.58
N LEU A 7 4.65 -13.59 0.19
CA LEU A 7 3.88 -12.52 0.83
C LEU A 7 3.45 -11.42 -0.16
N THR A 8 4.27 -11.18 -1.19
CA THR A 8 4.06 -10.14 -2.20
C THR A 8 3.07 -10.58 -3.27
N ASN A 9 2.45 -9.65 -4.00
CA ASN A 9 1.52 -9.99 -5.07
C ASN A 9 2.26 -10.68 -6.24
N PRO A 10 1.89 -11.90 -6.66
CA PRO A 10 2.55 -12.54 -7.78
C PRO A 10 2.53 -11.66 -9.06
N THR A 11 3.68 -11.52 -9.71
CA THR A 11 3.84 -10.63 -10.88
C THR A 11 2.98 -11.03 -12.07
N GLU A 12 2.61 -12.31 -12.17
CA GLU A 12 1.69 -12.87 -13.15
C GLU A 12 0.26 -12.30 -13.03
N ASN A 13 -0.16 -11.88 -11.82
CA ASN A 13 -1.49 -11.29 -11.62
C ASN A 13 -1.65 -9.95 -12.34
N ALA A 14 -0.55 -9.29 -12.69
CA ALA A 14 -0.56 -8.01 -13.39
C ALA A 14 -1.34 -8.06 -14.71
N ASP A 15 -1.47 -9.24 -15.33
CA ASP A 15 -2.27 -9.44 -16.55
C ASP A 15 -3.74 -9.79 -16.31
N ASN A 16 -4.10 -10.16 -15.09
CA ASN A 16 -5.46 -10.59 -14.74
C ASN A 16 -6.38 -9.41 -14.40
N TYR A 17 -5.83 -8.24 -14.07
CA TYR A 17 -6.61 -7.03 -13.76
C TYR A 17 -7.28 -6.45 -15.00
N ALA A 18 -8.59 -6.68 -15.12
CA ALA A 18 -9.37 -6.30 -16.29
C ALA A 18 -9.87 -4.85 -16.27
N SER A 19 -10.25 -4.32 -15.11
CA SER A 19 -10.78 -2.96 -14.99
C SER A 19 -9.67 -1.93 -14.73
N GLN A 20 -9.87 -0.71 -15.23
CA GLN A 20 -8.96 0.41 -14.98
C GLN A 20 -8.75 0.63 -13.47
N TYR A 21 -9.83 0.49 -12.70
CA TYR A 21 -9.82 0.60 -11.25
C TYR A 21 -8.89 -0.43 -10.58
N LYS A 22 -9.06 -1.73 -10.88
CA LYS A 22 -8.18 -2.78 -10.35
C LYS A 22 -6.73 -2.58 -10.80
N GLN A 23 -6.51 -2.12 -12.03
CA GLN A 23 -5.16 -1.81 -12.52
C GLN A 23 -4.52 -0.66 -11.73
N SER A 24 -5.28 0.40 -11.42
CA SER A 24 -4.82 1.54 -10.62
C SER A 24 -4.47 1.15 -9.18
N LEU A 25 -5.33 0.36 -8.50
CA LEU A 25 -5.01 -0.18 -7.18
C LEU A 25 -3.73 -1.02 -7.22
N ASN A 26 -3.65 -1.95 -8.16
CA ASN A 26 -2.54 -2.89 -8.21
C ASN A 26 -1.23 -2.26 -8.68
N PHE A 27 -1.26 -1.12 -9.38
CA PHE A 27 -0.05 -0.33 -9.59
C PHE A 27 0.59 0.07 -8.25
N GLY A 28 -0.23 0.51 -7.28
CA GLY A 28 0.23 0.82 -5.92
C GLY A 28 0.70 -0.40 -5.14
N VAL A 29 -0.03 -1.51 -5.25
CA VAL A 29 0.37 -2.81 -4.67
C VAL A 29 1.78 -3.20 -5.12
N TYR A 30 2.02 -3.26 -6.43
CA TYR A 30 3.32 -3.64 -6.97
C TYR A 30 4.43 -2.63 -6.66
N ALA A 31 4.10 -1.35 -6.49
CA ALA A 31 5.07 -0.35 -6.02
C ALA A 31 5.49 -0.61 -4.57
N CYS A 32 4.55 -1.04 -3.73
CA CYS A 32 4.81 -1.45 -2.36
C CYS A 32 5.66 -2.74 -2.31
N ASP A 33 5.32 -3.75 -3.12
CA ASP A 33 6.10 -5.00 -3.25
C ASP A 33 7.55 -4.72 -3.70
N LEU A 34 7.72 -3.81 -4.67
CA LEU A 34 9.04 -3.37 -5.11
C LEU A 34 9.84 -2.78 -3.95
N ALA A 35 9.26 -1.87 -3.19
CA ALA A 35 9.90 -1.27 -2.02
C ALA A 35 10.22 -2.32 -0.95
N TYR A 36 9.34 -3.29 -0.73
CA TYR A 36 9.56 -4.40 0.21
C TYR A 36 10.76 -5.27 -0.21
N CYS A 37 10.88 -5.63 -1.49
CA CYS A 37 12.04 -6.36 -2.00
C CYS A 37 13.33 -5.56 -1.88
N VAL A 38 13.31 -4.26 -2.23
CA VAL A 38 14.49 -3.39 -2.15
C VAL A 38 14.96 -3.23 -0.70
N THR A 39 14.05 -2.96 0.23
CA THR A 39 14.39 -2.79 1.65
C THR A 39 14.92 -4.06 2.31
N ASN A 40 14.67 -5.22 1.69
CA ASN A 40 15.16 -6.53 2.13
C ASN A 40 16.35 -7.06 1.31
N ASN A 41 16.98 -6.26 0.44
CA ASN A 41 18.10 -6.65 -0.42
C ASN A 41 17.78 -7.83 -1.36
N LYS A 42 16.54 -7.92 -1.83
CA LYS A 42 16.06 -8.92 -2.79
C LYS A 42 16.16 -8.41 -4.21
N SER A 43 17.40 -8.28 -4.70
CA SER A 43 17.70 -7.64 -5.98
C SER A 43 17.04 -8.33 -7.18
N THR A 44 16.92 -9.66 -7.19
CA THR A 44 16.31 -10.38 -8.32
C THR A 44 14.81 -10.08 -8.39
N GLU A 45 14.13 -10.24 -7.27
CA GLU A 45 12.70 -10.00 -7.09
C GLU A 45 12.37 -8.52 -7.33
N ALA A 46 13.21 -7.60 -6.83
CA ALA A 46 13.08 -6.17 -7.09
C ALA A 46 13.18 -5.84 -8.60
N ALA A 47 14.01 -6.54 -9.37
CA ALA A 47 14.07 -6.36 -10.82
C ALA A 47 12.79 -6.81 -11.52
N GLU A 48 12.18 -7.88 -11.04
CA GLU A 48 10.91 -8.43 -11.55
C GLU A 48 9.74 -7.49 -11.23
N TYR A 49 9.67 -7.00 -9.99
CA TYR A 49 8.67 -6.02 -9.58
C TYR A 49 8.84 -4.68 -10.31
N LEU A 50 10.06 -4.21 -10.57
CA LEU A 50 10.25 -2.98 -11.36
C LEU A 50 9.65 -3.11 -12.77
N LYS A 51 9.86 -4.26 -13.44
CA LYS A 51 9.27 -4.52 -14.76
C LYS A 51 7.74 -4.54 -14.68
N THR A 52 7.21 -5.12 -13.61
CA THR A 52 5.77 -5.20 -13.35
C THR A 52 5.17 -3.82 -13.10
N VAL A 53 5.79 -3.00 -12.24
CA VAL A 53 5.40 -1.60 -11.99
C VAL A 53 5.43 -0.79 -13.29
N LYS A 54 6.48 -0.92 -14.10
CA LYS A 54 6.54 -0.25 -15.42
C LYS A 54 5.43 -0.69 -16.38
N LYS A 55 5.09 -1.98 -16.37
CA LYS A 55 3.98 -2.50 -17.18
C LYS A 55 2.64 -1.96 -16.68
N MET A 56 2.43 -1.93 -15.38
CA MET A 56 1.21 -1.42 -14.76
C MET A 56 1.07 0.09 -14.95
N SER A 57 2.17 0.85 -14.86
CA SER A 57 2.18 2.29 -15.12
C SER A 57 1.64 2.61 -16.53
N ALA A 58 1.95 1.77 -17.52
CA ALA A 58 1.40 1.93 -18.86
C ALA A 58 -0.11 1.67 -18.95
N LYS A 59 -0.63 0.72 -18.16
CA LYS A 59 -2.08 0.46 -18.07
C LYS A 59 -2.83 1.62 -17.40
N VAL A 60 -2.18 2.35 -16.51
CA VAL A 60 -2.79 3.45 -15.73
C VAL A 60 -2.47 4.84 -16.26
N GLY A 61 -1.86 4.95 -17.44
CA GLY A 61 -1.58 6.24 -18.08
C GLY A 61 -0.35 6.98 -17.54
N LEU A 62 0.51 6.30 -16.78
CA LEU A 62 1.74 6.83 -16.18
C LEU A 62 3.02 6.45 -16.96
N SER A 63 2.90 5.95 -18.19
CA SER A 63 4.05 5.53 -19.02
C SER A 63 5.16 6.59 -19.09
N ALA A 64 4.79 7.87 -19.21
CA ALA A 64 5.75 8.97 -19.38
C ALA A 64 6.78 9.05 -18.24
N VAL A 65 6.40 8.66 -17.02
CA VAL A 65 7.29 8.62 -15.86
C VAL A 65 8.31 7.49 -15.98
N PHE A 66 7.90 6.34 -16.53
CA PHE A 66 8.69 5.10 -16.58
C PHE A 66 9.37 4.84 -17.94
N ASP A 67 9.12 5.69 -18.94
CA ASP A 67 9.76 5.66 -20.26
C ASP A 67 11.14 6.31 -20.27
N ASN A 68 11.54 6.94 -19.16
CA ASN A 68 12.89 7.41 -18.97
C ASN A 68 13.86 6.22 -18.82
N GLU A 69 14.43 5.76 -19.94
CA GLU A 69 15.42 4.67 -19.96
C GLU A 69 16.60 4.90 -18.99
N SER A 70 16.93 6.16 -18.69
CA SER A 70 18.00 6.45 -17.74
C SER A 70 17.64 6.03 -16.32
N LEU A 71 16.36 6.10 -15.92
CA LEU A 71 15.90 5.64 -14.61
C LEU A 71 16.02 4.12 -14.50
N ILE A 72 15.55 3.37 -15.51
CA ILE A 72 15.65 1.91 -15.51
C ILE A 72 17.10 1.44 -15.50
N LYS A 73 17.96 2.04 -16.33
CA LYS A 73 19.41 1.73 -16.33
C LYS A 73 20.07 2.06 -15.00
N ARG A 74 19.72 3.17 -14.36
CA ARG A 74 20.22 3.53 -13.02
C ARG A 74 19.78 2.48 -12.00
N PHE A 75 18.56 1.99 -12.06
CA PHE A 75 18.09 0.93 -11.18
C PHE A 75 18.92 -0.33 -11.36
N GLU A 76 19.01 -0.85 -12.58
CA GLU A 76 19.74 -2.08 -12.90
C GLU A 76 21.22 -2.01 -12.48
N ASN A 77 21.87 -0.87 -12.72
CA ASN A 77 23.28 -0.67 -12.36
C ASN A 77 23.51 -0.59 -10.84
N ASN A 78 22.49 -0.23 -10.06
CA ASN A 78 22.59 -0.04 -8.61
C ASN A 78 21.80 -1.07 -7.82
N ILE A 79 21.20 -2.08 -8.45
CA ILE A 79 20.22 -2.98 -7.82
C ILE A 79 20.73 -3.75 -6.59
N GLY A 80 22.05 -3.92 -6.48
CA GLY A 80 22.72 -4.50 -5.31
C GLY A 80 23.05 -3.51 -4.19
N ASN A 81 22.67 -2.25 -4.32
CA ASN A 81 22.89 -1.17 -3.36
C ASN A 81 21.53 -0.60 -2.92
N GLN A 82 21.04 -1.05 -1.77
CA GLN A 82 19.75 -0.68 -1.21
C GLN A 82 19.52 0.83 -1.17
N ASP A 83 20.46 1.60 -0.62
CA ASP A 83 20.30 3.05 -0.47
C ASP A 83 20.18 3.76 -1.83
N SER A 84 20.97 3.33 -2.81
CA SER A 84 20.96 3.89 -4.17
C SER A 84 19.65 3.58 -4.88
N VAL A 85 19.13 2.36 -4.71
CA VAL A 85 17.85 1.96 -5.30
C VAL A 85 16.69 2.68 -4.62
N MET A 86 16.69 2.78 -3.29
CA MET A 86 15.68 3.54 -2.55
C MET A 86 15.64 5.01 -2.97
N SER A 87 16.81 5.65 -3.12
CA SER A 87 16.87 7.03 -3.64
C SER A 87 16.24 7.14 -5.02
N LEU A 88 16.39 6.14 -5.88
CA LEU A 88 15.80 6.13 -7.21
C LEU A 88 14.29 5.90 -7.18
N LEU A 89 13.79 5.08 -6.26
CA LEU A 89 12.35 4.91 -6.05
C LEU A 89 11.71 6.23 -5.58
N PHE A 90 12.38 6.99 -4.72
CA PHE A 90 11.94 8.33 -4.36
C PHE A 90 11.93 9.30 -5.55
N ASP A 91 12.96 9.29 -6.39
CA ASP A 91 12.97 10.08 -7.64
C ASP A 91 11.76 9.73 -8.53
N ILE A 92 11.44 8.45 -8.69
CA ILE A 92 10.29 7.97 -9.48
C ILE A 92 8.97 8.40 -8.84
N GLN A 93 8.86 8.32 -7.52
CA GLN A 93 7.66 8.75 -6.79
C GLN A 93 7.40 10.24 -6.99
N MET A 94 8.42 11.09 -6.83
CA MET A 94 8.29 12.54 -7.08
C MET A 94 7.86 12.85 -8.52
N LEU A 95 8.44 12.17 -9.51
CA LEU A 95 8.03 12.32 -10.91
C LEU A 95 6.60 11.85 -11.17
N THR A 96 6.15 10.83 -10.44
CA THR A 96 4.76 10.34 -10.50
C THR A 96 3.80 11.37 -9.93
N ASP A 97 4.14 11.95 -8.78
CA ASP A 97 3.33 12.98 -8.12
C ASP A 97 3.24 14.25 -8.97
N ASP A 98 4.37 14.73 -9.51
CA ASP A 98 4.42 15.87 -10.44
C ASP A 98 3.54 15.62 -11.67
N TYR A 99 3.66 14.44 -12.28
CA TYR A 99 2.85 14.08 -13.45
C TYR A 99 1.35 14.05 -13.13
N ILE A 100 0.97 13.46 -11.98
CA ILE A 100 -0.43 13.43 -11.56
C ILE A 100 -0.97 14.84 -11.32
N GLN A 101 -0.21 15.68 -10.64
CA GLN A 101 -0.59 17.06 -10.37
C GLN A 101 -0.78 17.86 -11.66
N ASP A 102 0.18 17.78 -12.59
CA ASP A 102 0.17 18.53 -13.85
C ASP A 102 -0.94 18.10 -14.81
N ASN A 103 -1.43 16.86 -14.69
CA ASN A 103 -2.48 16.30 -15.53
C ASN A 103 -3.83 16.17 -14.82
N GLU A 104 -3.98 16.75 -13.63
CA GLU A 104 -5.21 16.74 -12.82
C GLU A 104 -5.73 15.33 -12.49
N LEU A 105 -4.85 14.32 -12.43
CA LEU A 105 -5.17 12.91 -12.19
C LEU A 105 -5.32 12.59 -10.69
N ARG A 106 -5.95 13.49 -9.92
CA ARG A 106 -5.98 13.38 -8.44
C ARG A 106 -6.66 12.11 -7.96
N ASP A 107 -7.73 11.68 -8.62
CA ASP A 107 -8.44 10.45 -8.29
C ASP A 107 -7.53 9.23 -8.45
N LEU A 108 -6.69 9.21 -9.50
CA LEU A 108 -5.70 8.14 -9.69
C LEU A 108 -4.71 8.08 -8.53
N SER A 109 -4.25 9.24 -8.01
CA SER A 109 -3.33 9.29 -6.87
C SER A 109 -3.92 8.62 -5.64
N VAL A 110 -5.16 8.96 -5.28
CA VAL A 110 -5.82 8.36 -4.12
C VAL A 110 -6.02 6.86 -4.32
N ILE A 111 -6.44 6.43 -5.52
CA ILE A 111 -6.71 5.02 -5.81
C ILE A 111 -5.42 4.19 -5.73
N TYR A 112 -4.33 4.58 -6.40
CA TYR A 112 -3.11 3.77 -6.31
C TYR A 112 -2.49 3.82 -4.91
N PHE A 113 -2.56 4.97 -4.22
CA PHE A 113 -2.08 5.07 -2.84
C PHE A 113 -2.85 4.14 -1.91
N THR A 114 -4.16 3.97 -2.13
CA THR A 114 -4.98 3.00 -1.40
C THR A 114 -4.46 1.58 -1.59
N GLY A 115 -4.16 1.18 -2.83
CA GLY A 115 -3.57 -0.13 -3.09
C GLY A 115 -2.21 -0.33 -2.43
N ALA A 116 -1.36 0.70 -2.45
CA ALA A 116 -0.06 0.67 -1.76
C ALA A 116 -0.22 0.57 -0.23
N TRP A 117 -1.20 1.27 0.34
CA TRP A 117 -1.51 1.20 1.77
C TRP A 117 -2.02 -0.19 2.17
N VAL A 118 -2.98 -0.76 1.44
CA VAL A 118 -3.49 -2.12 1.71
C VAL A 118 -2.37 -3.16 1.64
N GLU A 119 -1.49 -3.10 0.63
CA GLU A 119 -0.32 -3.99 0.55
C GLU A 119 0.65 -3.77 1.72
N GLY A 120 0.94 -2.51 2.06
CA GLY A 120 1.82 -2.19 3.18
C GLY A 120 1.27 -2.71 4.52
N MET A 121 -0.06 -2.62 4.70
CA MET A 121 -0.75 -3.19 5.85
C MET A 121 -0.68 -4.72 5.85
N ASN A 122 -0.93 -5.38 4.71
CA ASN A 122 -0.78 -6.84 4.56
C ASN A 122 0.63 -7.32 4.93
N ILE A 123 1.67 -6.66 4.42
CA ILE A 123 3.06 -6.99 4.78
C ILE A 123 3.29 -6.73 6.28
N GLY A 124 2.68 -5.66 6.79
CA GLY A 124 2.71 -5.27 8.19
C GLY A 124 2.15 -6.34 9.13
N THR A 125 0.94 -6.84 8.84
CA THR A 125 0.20 -7.80 9.67
C THR A 125 0.98 -9.11 9.87
N HIS A 126 1.69 -9.57 8.84
CA HIS A 126 2.50 -10.79 8.93
C HIS A 126 3.69 -10.68 9.89
N THR A 127 4.19 -9.46 10.18
CA THR A 127 5.17 -9.25 11.26
C THR A 127 4.52 -9.14 12.64
N ILE A 128 3.25 -8.74 12.66
CA ILE A 128 2.51 -8.36 13.86
C ILE A 128 1.90 -9.57 14.57
N VAL A 129 1.37 -10.55 13.84
CA VAL A 129 0.65 -11.72 14.39
C VAL A 129 1.52 -12.61 15.29
N GLY A 130 2.83 -12.41 15.35
CA GLY A 130 3.75 -13.10 16.27
C GLY A 130 4.25 -12.28 17.47
N ASN A 131 3.86 -11.00 17.60
CA ASN A 131 4.50 -10.06 18.51
C ASN A 131 3.47 -9.20 19.27
N THR A 132 3.70 -9.02 20.57
CA THR A 132 2.82 -8.26 21.50
C THR A 132 3.46 -6.94 21.93
N ASP A 133 4.49 -6.48 21.20
CA ASP A 133 5.18 -5.24 21.48
C ASP A 133 4.23 -4.03 21.35
N HIS A 134 4.23 -3.15 22.36
CA HIS A 134 3.53 -1.87 22.36
C HIS A 134 3.71 -1.09 21.06
N LYS A 135 4.89 -1.19 20.43
CA LYS A 135 5.19 -0.55 19.15
C LYS A 135 4.19 -0.92 18.04
N ILE A 136 3.65 -2.14 18.05
CA ILE A 136 2.66 -2.59 17.07
C ILE A 136 1.35 -1.86 17.24
N SER A 137 0.88 -1.71 18.47
CA SER A 137 -0.35 -0.98 18.79
C SER A 137 -0.27 0.46 18.30
N VAL A 138 0.86 1.13 18.55
CA VAL A 138 1.11 2.50 18.06
C VAL A 138 1.08 2.56 16.54
N LEU A 139 1.82 1.67 15.87
CA LEU A 139 1.87 1.64 14.40
C LEU A 139 0.49 1.41 13.80
N LEU A 140 -0.28 0.44 14.30
CA LEU A 140 -1.63 0.17 13.79
C LEU A 140 -2.54 1.39 13.98
N SER A 141 -2.44 2.06 15.12
CA SER A 141 -3.19 3.29 15.42
C SER A 141 -2.86 4.44 14.46
N GLU A 142 -1.57 4.66 14.16
CA GLU A 142 -1.13 5.64 13.16
C GLU A 142 -1.69 5.30 11.77
N GLN A 143 -1.70 4.02 11.39
CA GLN A 143 -2.22 3.60 10.09
C GLN A 143 -3.74 3.78 9.96
N MET A 144 -4.50 3.68 11.05
CA MET A 144 -5.95 3.99 11.01
C MET A 144 -6.20 5.49 10.72
N THR A 145 -5.35 6.39 11.20
CA THR A 145 -5.43 7.82 10.86
C THR A 145 -5.17 8.05 9.36
N ILE A 146 -4.26 7.26 8.77
CA ILE A 146 -4.01 7.28 7.32
C ILE A 146 -5.23 6.72 6.57
N ALA A 147 -5.82 5.61 7.05
CA ALA A 147 -7.04 5.03 6.48
C ALA A 147 -8.20 6.02 6.45
N GLU A 148 -8.43 6.80 7.50
CA GLU A 148 -9.43 7.87 7.50
C GLU A 148 -9.18 8.92 6.40
N SER A 149 -7.92 9.26 6.15
CA SER A 149 -7.54 10.19 5.09
C SER A 149 -7.77 9.59 3.71
N ILE A 150 -7.49 8.29 3.55
CA ILE A 150 -7.80 7.52 2.34
C ILE A 150 -9.30 7.51 2.09
N ILE A 151 -10.12 7.17 3.09
CA ILE A 151 -11.60 7.16 2.99
C ILE A 151 -12.09 8.53 2.50
N ARG A 152 -11.64 9.63 3.13
CA ARG A 152 -12.01 10.99 2.69
C ARG A 152 -11.65 11.25 1.23
N GLY A 153 -10.47 10.80 0.79
CA GLY A 153 -10.03 10.93 -0.61
C GLY A 153 -10.89 10.11 -1.57
N LEU A 154 -11.16 8.83 -1.23
CA LEU A 154 -11.94 7.92 -2.08
C LEU A 154 -13.39 8.39 -2.21
N ARG A 155 -13.99 8.90 -1.13
CA ARG A 155 -15.33 9.51 -1.15
C ARG A 155 -15.41 10.80 -1.98
N ALA A 156 -14.27 11.46 -2.23
CA ALA A 156 -14.20 12.66 -3.05
C ALA A 156 -14.02 12.37 -4.55
N VAL A 157 -13.75 11.11 -4.94
CA VAL A 157 -13.63 10.71 -6.35
C VAL A 157 -14.95 10.94 -7.07
N GLU A 158 -14.89 11.55 -8.25
CA GLU A 158 -16.08 11.81 -9.05
C GLU A 158 -16.53 10.55 -9.80
N ASN A 159 -17.82 10.22 -9.72
CA ASN A 159 -18.42 9.04 -10.37
C ASN A 159 -17.69 7.72 -10.05
N PRO A 160 -17.60 7.35 -8.75
CA PRO A 160 -16.91 6.13 -8.35
C PRO A 160 -17.59 4.89 -8.95
N SER A 161 -16.79 3.87 -9.32
CA SER A 161 -17.34 2.56 -9.63
C SER A 161 -17.91 1.89 -8.39
N ASN A 162 -18.82 0.94 -8.54
CA ASN A 162 -19.33 0.15 -7.41
C ASN A 162 -18.18 -0.50 -6.63
N ASP A 163 -17.22 -1.11 -7.32
CA ASP A 163 -16.02 -1.70 -6.69
C ASP A 163 -15.18 -0.68 -5.88
N LEU A 164 -15.25 0.62 -6.19
CA LEU A 164 -14.56 1.68 -5.43
C LEU A 164 -15.35 2.05 -4.18
N VAL A 165 -16.68 2.10 -4.31
CA VAL A 165 -17.58 2.33 -3.18
C VAL A 165 -17.47 1.18 -2.19
N ASP A 166 -17.55 -0.07 -2.66
CA ASP A 166 -17.49 -1.27 -1.84
C ASP A 166 -16.14 -1.35 -1.08
N LEU A 167 -15.01 -1.11 -1.76
CA LEU A 167 -13.70 -1.04 -1.09
C LEU A 167 -13.65 0.09 -0.04
N THR A 168 -14.21 1.25 -0.36
CA THR A 168 -14.23 2.39 0.59
C THR A 168 -15.03 2.05 1.83
N ASP A 169 -16.18 1.39 1.67
CA ASP A 169 -17.05 0.93 2.74
C ASP A 169 -16.30 -0.09 3.62
N HIS A 170 -15.63 -1.09 3.02
CA HIS A 170 -14.84 -2.05 3.79
C HIS A 170 -13.65 -1.42 4.54
N ILE A 171 -12.95 -0.43 3.96
CA ILE A 171 -11.88 0.30 4.69
C ILE A 171 -12.48 1.04 5.89
N GLU A 172 -13.66 1.64 5.72
CA GLU A 172 -14.40 2.31 6.81
C GLU A 172 -14.80 1.30 7.90
N GLU A 173 -15.23 0.09 7.54
CA GLU A 173 -15.51 -0.99 8.49
C GLU A 173 -14.27 -1.40 9.30
N VAL A 174 -13.07 -1.45 8.71
CA VAL A 174 -11.81 -1.71 9.44
C VAL A 174 -11.52 -0.61 10.47
N VAL A 175 -11.67 0.65 10.06
CA VAL A 175 -11.46 1.82 10.94
C VAL A 175 -12.46 1.82 12.08
N ASP A 176 -13.73 1.55 11.78
CA ASP A 176 -14.79 1.46 12.79
C ASP A 176 -14.58 0.29 13.73
N ALA A 177 -14.14 -0.87 13.24
CA ALA A 177 -13.79 -2.02 14.08
C ALA A 177 -12.66 -1.66 15.05
N TYR A 178 -11.61 -0.99 14.56
CA TYR A 178 -10.51 -0.49 15.39
C TYR A 178 -10.99 0.49 16.47
N HIS A 179 -11.80 1.50 16.12
CA HIS A 179 -12.35 2.44 17.10
C HIS A 179 -13.28 1.78 18.12
N ASN A 180 -13.86 0.63 17.75
CA ASN A 180 -14.75 -0.12 18.62
C ASN A 180 -14.06 -1.09 19.57
N LEU A 181 -12.75 -1.32 19.42
CA LEU A 181 -11.94 -2.16 20.30
C LEU A 181 -12.00 -1.67 21.76
N TRP A 182 -11.91 -2.61 22.70
CA TRP A 182 -12.00 -2.29 24.13
C TRP A 182 -10.79 -1.46 24.56
N SER A 183 -9.59 -1.84 24.12
CA SER A 183 -8.35 -1.13 24.44
C SER A 183 -8.36 0.31 23.94
N VAL A 184 -8.94 0.57 22.77
CA VAL A 184 -9.06 1.93 22.20
C VAL A 184 -10.08 2.74 22.99
N LYS A 185 -11.27 2.18 23.27
CA LYS A 185 -12.33 2.88 24.02
C LYS A 185 -11.96 3.21 25.46
N LYS A 186 -11.15 2.37 26.11
CA LYS A 186 -10.76 2.53 27.51
C LYS A 186 -9.97 3.81 27.76
N GLU A 187 -9.18 4.26 26.79
CA GLU A 187 -8.31 5.44 26.94
C GLU A 187 -9.06 6.78 26.79
N GLY A 188 -10.32 6.78 26.31
CA GLY A 188 -11.24 7.93 26.35
C GLY A 188 -11.12 8.91 25.18
N GLU A 189 -11.73 10.11 25.28
CA GLU A 189 -11.83 11.08 24.17
C GLU A 189 -10.57 11.95 23.94
N ASN A 190 -9.55 11.87 24.80
CA ASN A 190 -8.30 12.64 24.70
C ASN A 190 -7.08 11.73 24.43
N ILE A 191 -7.21 10.83 23.45
CA ILE A 191 -6.14 9.91 23.07
C ILE A 191 -5.03 10.67 22.35
N GLU A 192 -3.81 10.62 22.89
CA GLU A 192 -2.63 10.61 22.03
C GLU A 192 -2.48 9.16 21.54
N TYR A 193 -2.54 8.91 20.22
CA TYR A 193 -2.49 7.56 19.61
C TYR A 193 -1.28 6.72 20.06
N LEU A 194 -0.28 7.37 20.65
CA LEU A 194 0.94 6.79 21.20
C LEU A 194 0.70 5.96 22.48
N ASP A 195 -0.45 6.11 23.17
CA ASP A 195 -0.72 5.45 24.45
C ASP A 195 -1.64 4.22 24.33
N VAL A 196 -2.10 3.88 23.12
CA VAL A 196 -3.00 2.74 22.91
C VAL A 196 -2.23 1.42 23.02
N GLU A 197 -2.60 0.59 24.00
CA GLU A 197 -2.11 -0.79 24.14
C GLU A 197 -3.19 -1.81 23.74
N LEU A 198 -3.10 -2.31 22.50
CA LEU A 198 -4.00 -3.35 22.01
C LEU A 198 -3.62 -4.72 22.58
N THR A 199 -4.62 -5.53 22.86
CA THR A 199 -4.42 -6.96 23.15
C THR A 199 -4.05 -7.72 21.87
N HIS A 200 -3.43 -8.89 22.04
CA HIS A 200 -3.09 -9.76 20.91
C HIS A 200 -4.31 -10.13 20.05
N ASP A 201 -5.43 -10.47 20.68
CA ASP A 201 -6.66 -10.85 19.98
C ASP A 201 -7.25 -9.68 19.18
N GLU A 202 -7.19 -8.45 19.70
CA GLU A 202 -7.63 -7.26 18.98
C GLU A 202 -6.73 -6.96 17.78
N VAL A 203 -5.42 -7.11 17.94
CA VAL A 203 -4.45 -6.97 16.85
C VAL A 203 -4.68 -8.00 15.75
N VAL A 204 -4.91 -9.27 16.11
CA VAL A 204 -5.24 -10.34 15.16
C VAL A 204 -6.55 -10.02 14.46
N SER A 205 -7.58 -9.59 15.19
CA SER A 205 -8.88 -9.25 14.59
C SER A 205 -8.79 -8.17 13.51
N ILE A 206 -8.02 -7.09 13.74
CA ILE A 206 -7.83 -6.05 12.72
C ILE A 206 -6.95 -6.57 11.58
N SER A 207 -5.94 -7.39 11.89
CA SER A 207 -5.08 -8.00 10.89
C SER A 207 -5.86 -8.88 9.91
N ASP A 208 -6.80 -9.69 10.40
CA ASP A 208 -7.64 -10.55 9.57
C ASP A 208 -8.48 -9.72 8.58
N MET A 209 -9.09 -8.61 9.03
CA MET A 209 -9.86 -7.73 8.14
C MET A 209 -8.98 -7.06 7.07
N ILE A 210 -7.73 -6.73 7.39
CA ILE A 210 -6.75 -6.22 6.42
C ILE A 210 -6.40 -7.29 5.37
N LEU A 211 -6.27 -8.55 5.78
CA LEU A 211 -6.03 -9.66 4.85
C LEU A 211 -7.22 -9.83 3.89
N GLU A 212 -8.46 -9.72 4.38
CA GLU A 212 -9.66 -9.76 3.55
C GLU A 212 -9.69 -8.60 2.53
N LEU A 213 -9.41 -7.36 2.96
CA LEU A 213 -9.26 -6.20 2.07
C LEU A 213 -8.22 -6.47 0.97
N ARG A 214 -7.11 -7.11 1.34
CA ARG A 214 -6.03 -7.41 0.41
C ARG A 214 -6.43 -8.45 -0.63
N GLU A 215 -7.20 -9.46 -0.26
CA GLU A 215 -7.74 -10.44 -1.21
C GLU A 215 -8.68 -9.75 -2.21
N GLU A 216 -9.58 -8.88 -1.75
CA GLU A 216 -10.56 -8.19 -2.60
C GLU A 216 -9.91 -7.44 -3.78
N ILE A 217 -8.81 -6.71 -3.50
CA ILE A 217 -8.19 -5.86 -4.52
C ILE A 217 -7.25 -6.61 -5.47
N THR A 218 -6.83 -7.83 -5.14
CA THR A 218 -5.80 -8.55 -5.89
C THR A 218 -6.27 -9.82 -6.58
N MET A 219 -7.49 -10.28 -6.27
CA MET A 219 -8.21 -11.30 -7.04
C MET A 219 -8.75 -10.81 -8.38
#